data_AF-A0A822BDF8-F1
#
_entry.id   AF-A0A822BDF8-F1
#
_cell.length_a   1.000
_cell.length_b   1.000
_cell.length_c   1.000
_cell.angle_alpha   90.00
_cell.angle_beta   90.00
_cell.angle_gamma   90.00
#
_symmetry.space_group_name_H-M   'P 1'
#
loop_
_entity.id
_entity.type
_entity.pdbx_description
1 polymer ?
#
loop_
_entity_poly.entity_id
_entity_poly.type
_entity_poly.pdbx_seq_one_letter_code
_entity_poly.pdbx_strand_id
1 'polypeptide(L)'
;MINNDSDEKTTTQHDHLVLYNFNEHIVKLSELYCACQKGDVNRSRELLSTIPYHKRIWKLEPNGDTALHAAVRAGHASIVTLLFTHGFSRISINKENKTAYEIASNNDIRSLFHRSIDESQSRFIDQNINQTLKILDLNYNTHDQVVYDNINDAIESRYMAVFNRMPRFLKNIVRTMTEAKSLQIFKMIVAKVQNTYITGTDDQILLKNTFDDFVRTKDINHLIHLYTLNDLYKAIREHANAYTTLVCLNLSLLSERKYQGICYRGVGMTIHDVSRFYYAMKTSSSVIETRNLSSTSKNKIVSSIYSGFGASRLDNLYSVLLVFEFSKPCSTAIDLTRVSDRLPTISQFEHEEEVLILPYTLFKVTRVTEETDIEPFSIYLQNGTVPKQSLINFFRMKPEDIK
;
A
#
# COMPACT_ATOMS: atom_id res chain seq x y z
N MET A 1 18.25 -9.69 66.31
CA MET A 1 17.89 -11.10 66.53
C MET A 1 16.45 -11.24 66.03
N ILE A 2 16.25 -11.73 64.79
CA ILE A 2 15.96 -13.16 64.43
C ILE A 2 14.48 -13.44 64.75
N ASN A 3 13.56 -13.83 63.87
CA ASN A 3 13.55 -14.45 62.52
C ASN A 3 12.12 -14.30 61.92
N ASN A 4 11.95 -14.07 60.60
CA ASN A 4 11.55 -15.04 59.53
C ASN A 4 10.14 -15.67 59.73
N ASP A 5 9.22 -15.79 58.77
CA ASP A 5 9.31 -16.23 57.36
C ASP A 5 7.94 -15.92 56.68
N SER A 6 7.90 -15.30 55.49
CA SER A 6 7.74 -15.91 54.16
C SER A 6 6.29 -16.26 53.75
N ASP A 7 5.75 -15.53 52.76
CA ASP A 7 5.10 -16.10 51.57
C ASP A 7 4.59 -14.99 50.63
N GLU A 8 5.54 -14.27 50.03
CA GLU A 8 5.28 -13.60 48.75
C GLU A 8 5.29 -14.69 47.66
N LYS A 9 4.10 -15.10 47.21
CA LYS A 9 3.95 -15.96 46.03
C LYS A 9 4.46 -15.21 44.79
N THR A 10 5.74 -15.40 44.49
CA THR A 10 6.29 -15.24 43.16
C THR A 10 5.59 -16.22 42.22
N THR A 11 4.59 -15.75 41.49
CA THR A 11 3.99 -16.51 40.39
C THR A 11 5.04 -16.64 39.29
N THR A 12 5.66 -17.81 39.22
CA THR A 12 6.66 -18.21 38.24
C THR A 12 6.21 -17.88 36.82
N GLN A 13 6.96 -16.99 36.18
CA GLN A 13 6.87 -16.65 34.77
C GLN A 13 7.31 -17.90 33.98
N HIS A 14 6.36 -18.61 33.35
CA HIS A 14 6.70 -19.72 32.47
C HIS A 14 7.46 -19.20 31.24
N ASP A 15 8.78 -19.34 31.28
CA ASP A 15 9.65 -19.19 30.12
C ASP A 15 9.32 -20.31 29.11
N HIS A 16 8.45 -20.02 28.14
CA HIS A 16 8.05 -20.92 27.04
C HIS A 16 9.21 -21.21 26.07
N LEU A 17 10.20 -21.95 26.54
CA LEU A 17 11.48 -22.13 25.88
C LEU A 17 11.93 -23.60 25.93
N VAL A 18 12.34 -24.15 24.79
CA VAL A 18 12.76 -25.54 24.60
C VAL A 18 14.26 -25.58 24.31
N LEU A 19 14.99 -26.49 24.94
CA LEU A 19 16.41 -26.75 24.64
C LEU A 19 16.53 -27.61 23.38
N TYR A 20 17.31 -27.15 22.41
CA TYR A 20 17.56 -27.84 21.14
C TYR A 20 19.06 -27.99 20.90
N ASN A 21 19.50 -29.12 20.38
CA ASN A 21 20.92 -29.36 20.10
C ASN A 21 21.21 -28.97 18.64
N PHE A 22 21.92 -27.87 18.42
CA PHE A 22 22.35 -27.42 17.10
C PHE A 22 23.88 -27.46 17.07
N ASN A 23 24.47 -28.36 16.27
CA ASN A 23 25.92 -28.48 16.06
C ASN A 23 26.74 -28.37 17.37
N GLU A 24 26.49 -29.28 18.32
CA GLU A 24 27.18 -29.37 19.64
C GLU A 24 26.94 -28.20 20.62
N HIS A 25 26.07 -27.24 20.30
CA HIS A 25 25.62 -26.20 21.22
C HIS A 25 24.13 -26.37 21.57
N ILE A 26 23.82 -26.32 22.87
CA ILE A 26 22.44 -26.29 23.36
C ILE A 26 21.89 -24.87 23.16
N VAL A 27 20.90 -24.76 22.29
CA VAL A 27 20.26 -23.51 21.90
C VAL A 27 18.83 -23.50 22.44
N LYS A 28 18.45 -22.43 23.14
CA LYS A 28 17.12 -22.27 23.74
C LYS A 28 16.18 -21.61 22.71
N LEU A 29 15.27 -22.37 22.11
CA LEU A 29 14.29 -21.92 21.11
C LEU A 29 12.93 -21.64 21.76
N SER A 30 12.09 -20.76 21.20
CA SER A 30 10.70 -20.64 21.67
C SER A 30 9.87 -21.90 21.39
N GLU A 31 8.96 -22.21 22.30
CA GLU A 31 7.99 -23.30 22.09
C GLU A 31 7.14 -23.09 20.83
N LEU A 32 6.77 -21.84 20.53
CA LEU A 32 5.99 -21.51 19.34
C LEU A 32 6.80 -21.80 18.07
N TYR A 33 8.07 -21.40 18.01
CA TYR A 33 8.94 -21.72 16.89
C TYR A 33 9.04 -23.23 16.66
N CYS A 34 9.29 -23.99 17.73
CA CYS A 34 9.39 -25.45 17.67
C CYS A 34 8.08 -26.11 17.21
N ALA A 35 6.93 -25.65 17.71
CA ALA A 35 5.62 -26.15 17.30
C ALA A 35 5.35 -25.85 15.82
N CYS A 36 5.68 -24.63 15.36
CA CYS A 36 5.55 -24.23 13.96
C CYS A 36 6.47 -25.02 13.03
N GLN A 37 7.71 -25.27 13.44
CA GLN A 37 8.69 -26.06 12.67
C GLN A 37 8.29 -27.53 12.53
N LYS A 38 7.63 -28.10 13.56
CA LYS A 38 7.18 -29.50 13.58
C LYS A 38 5.79 -29.71 12.94
N GLY A 39 5.08 -28.64 12.62
CA GLY A 39 3.72 -28.73 12.08
C GLY A 39 2.65 -29.02 13.13
N ASP A 40 2.93 -28.80 14.42
CA ASP A 40 1.96 -29.05 15.51
C ASP A 40 0.93 -27.92 15.60
N VAL A 41 -0.18 -28.08 14.87
CA VAL A 41 -1.25 -27.09 14.76
C VAL A 41 -1.93 -26.83 16.10
N ASN A 42 -2.15 -27.88 16.90
CA ASN A 42 -2.88 -27.76 18.16
C ASN A 42 -2.03 -27.02 19.20
N ARG A 43 -0.76 -27.40 19.35
CA ARG A 43 0.15 -26.69 20.25
C ARG A 43 0.40 -25.27 19.79
N SER A 44 0.55 -25.03 18.48
CA SER A 44 0.68 -23.68 17.93
C SER A 44 -0.54 -22.82 18.28
N ARG A 45 -1.76 -23.35 18.13
CA ARG A 45 -3.00 -22.62 18.47
C ARG A 45 -3.08 -22.27 19.96
N GLU A 46 -2.73 -23.21 20.83
CA GLU A 46 -2.70 -22.99 22.29
C GLU A 46 -1.66 -21.93 22.69
N LEU A 47 -0.46 -21.99 22.10
CA LEU A 47 0.58 -20.99 22.34
C LEU A 47 0.17 -19.60 21.79
N LEU A 48 -0.56 -19.57 20.68
CA LEU A 48 -1.09 -18.34 20.09
C LEU A 48 -2.28 -17.74 20.86
N SER A 49 -2.96 -18.50 21.73
CA SER A 49 -3.98 -17.93 22.62
C SER A 49 -3.40 -17.44 23.95
N THR A 50 -2.26 -18.00 24.37
CA THR A 50 -1.64 -17.73 25.69
C THR A 50 -0.52 -16.68 25.65
N ILE A 51 0.33 -16.70 24.61
CA ILE A 51 1.47 -15.78 24.50
C ILE A 51 1.00 -14.42 23.97
N PRO A 52 1.27 -13.29 24.67
CA PRO A 52 0.95 -11.96 24.18
C PRO A 52 1.55 -11.69 22.79
N TYR A 53 0.75 -11.10 21.90
CA TYR A 53 1.11 -10.81 20.51
C TYR A 53 2.51 -10.18 20.33
N HIS A 54 2.81 -9.12 21.09
CA HIS A 54 4.08 -8.40 21.01
C HIS A 54 5.32 -9.24 21.38
N LYS A 55 5.15 -10.35 22.12
CA LYS A 55 6.27 -11.22 22.53
C LYS A 55 6.62 -12.30 21.49
N ARG A 56 5.80 -12.52 20.47
CA ARG A 56 5.93 -13.68 19.57
C ARG A 56 6.19 -13.36 18.10
N ILE A 57 5.65 -12.25 17.58
CA ILE A 57 5.63 -12.00 16.12
C ILE A 57 7.01 -11.65 15.54
N TRP A 58 7.82 -10.89 16.27
CA TRP A 58 9.16 -10.43 15.86
C TRP A 58 10.27 -11.22 16.54
N LYS A 59 9.94 -12.29 17.27
CA LYS A 59 10.94 -13.06 18.00
C LYS A 59 11.82 -13.80 16.99
N LEU A 60 13.04 -13.31 16.83
CA LEU A 60 14.09 -13.98 16.08
C LEU A 60 14.70 -15.05 16.96
N GLU A 61 14.70 -16.27 16.46
CA GLU A 61 15.41 -17.36 17.10
C GLU A 61 16.93 -17.26 16.82
N PRO A 62 17.77 -18.08 17.47
CA PRO A 62 19.21 -17.98 17.32
C PRO A 62 19.72 -18.18 15.89
N ASN A 63 19.07 -19.04 15.10
CA ASN A 63 19.32 -19.18 13.66
C ASN A 63 18.85 -17.98 12.82
N GLY A 64 18.15 -17.03 13.43
CA GLY A 64 17.73 -15.78 12.83
C GLY A 64 16.34 -15.79 12.21
N ASP A 65 15.64 -16.93 12.21
CA ASP A 65 14.29 -17.04 11.67
C ASP A 65 13.22 -16.71 12.73
N THR A 66 12.05 -16.26 12.27
CA THR A 66 10.85 -16.17 13.12
C THR A 66 10.03 -17.46 13.02
N ALA A 67 8.99 -17.61 13.86
CA ALA A 67 8.06 -18.75 13.77
C ALA A 67 7.40 -18.89 12.39
N LEU A 68 7.12 -17.78 11.70
CA LEU A 68 6.57 -17.80 10.34
C LEU A 68 7.58 -18.36 9.33
N HIS A 69 8.84 -17.96 9.42
CA HIS A 69 9.90 -18.50 8.55
C HIS A 69 10.08 -20.00 8.76
N ALA A 70 10.01 -20.48 10.01
CA ALA A 70 10.10 -21.90 10.34
C ALA A 70 8.96 -22.72 9.69
N ALA A 71 7.71 -22.24 9.84
CA ALA A 71 6.54 -22.88 9.26
C ALA A 71 6.62 -22.96 7.72
N VAL A 72 7.06 -21.87 7.09
CA VAL A 72 7.23 -21.80 5.63
C VAL A 72 8.35 -22.71 5.13
N ARG A 73 9.51 -22.69 5.79
CA ARG A 73 10.66 -23.53 5.44
C ARG A 73 10.33 -25.02 5.57
N ALA A 74 9.52 -25.38 6.56
CA ALA A 74 9.04 -26.74 6.78
C ALA A 74 7.85 -27.15 5.88
N GLY A 75 7.26 -26.21 5.13
CA GLY A 75 6.15 -26.47 4.22
C GLY A 75 4.81 -26.72 4.90
N HIS A 76 4.60 -26.22 6.12
CA HIS A 76 3.39 -26.46 6.90
C HIS A 76 2.29 -25.45 6.62
N ALA A 77 1.55 -25.65 5.53
CA ALA A 77 0.50 -24.75 5.06
C ALA A 77 -0.54 -24.39 6.15
N SER A 78 -1.00 -25.38 6.92
CA SER A 78 -1.97 -25.18 8.00
C SER A 78 -1.44 -24.27 9.12
N ILE A 79 -0.15 -24.35 9.43
CA ILE A 79 0.51 -23.47 10.40
C ILE A 79 0.67 -22.06 9.83
N VAL A 80 1.07 -21.94 8.56
CA VAL A 80 1.22 -20.63 7.90
C VAL A 80 -0.12 -19.88 7.94
N THR A 81 -1.21 -20.53 7.54
CA THR A 81 -2.56 -19.95 7.63
C THR A 81 -2.93 -19.61 9.07
N LEU A 82 -2.65 -20.49 10.04
CA LEU A 82 -2.90 -20.23 11.46
C LEU A 82 -2.13 -19.00 11.98
N LEU A 83 -0.89 -18.79 11.55
CA LEU A 83 -0.10 -17.62 11.95
C LEU A 83 -0.69 -16.32 11.37
N PHE A 84 -1.12 -16.33 10.11
CA PHE A 84 -1.80 -15.19 9.50
C PHE A 84 -3.10 -14.85 10.25
N THR A 85 -3.89 -15.85 10.65
CA THR A 85 -5.11 -15.63 11.44
C THR A 85 -4.86 -15.06 12.84
N HIS A 86 -3.61 -15.09 13.30
CA HIS A 86 -3.18 -14.49 14.55
C HIS A 86 -2.38 -13.20 14.37
N GLY A 87 -2.50 -12.56 13.19
CA GLY A 87 -1.97 -11.23 12.88
C GLY A 87 -0.47 -11.19 12.61
N PHE A 88 0.17 -12.32 12.26
CA PHE A 88 1.56 -12.29 11.82
C PHE A 88 1.66 -11.53 10.49
N SER A 89 2.53 -10.52 10.45
CA SER A 89 2.80 -9.76 9.23
C SER A 89 3.50 -10.66 8.20
N ARG A 90 3.03 -10.63 6.95
CA ARG A 90 3.58 -11.41 5.83
C ARG A 90 4.98 -10.93 5.44
N ILE A 91 5.30 -9.68 5.78
CA ILE A 91 6.56 -9.00 5.45
C ILE A 91 7.55 -9.00 6.61
N SER A 92 7.32 -9.80 7.65
CA SER A 92 8.29 -9.96 8.74
C SER A 92 9.61 -10.48 8.19
N ILE A 93 10.72 -9.82 8.52
CA ILE A 93 12.06 -10.19 8.05
C ILE A 93 12.83 -11.01 9.09
N ASN A 94 13.67 -11.92 8.62
CA ASN A 94 14.64 -12.67 9.43
C ASN A 94 15.98 -11.91 9.57
N LYS A 95 16.99 -12.49 10.24
CA LYS A 95 18.34 -11.88 10.37
C LYS A 95 19.08 -11.71 9.02
N GLU A 96 18.68 -12.44 7.99
CA GLU A 96 19.19 -12.27 6.62
C GLU A 96 18.44 -11.18 5.84
N ASN A 97 17.57 -10.40 6.50
CA ASN A 97 16.64 -9.45 5.90
C ASN A 97 15.69 -10.07 4.88
N LYS A 98 15.39 -11.36 4.96
CA LYS A 98 14.46 -12.03 4.04
C LYS A 98 13.08 -12.17 4.66
N THR A 99 12.03 -12.03 3.87
CA THR A 99 10.65 -12.38 4.25
C THR A 99 10.44 -13.88 4.19
N ALA A 100 9.37 -14.36 4.83
CA ALA A 100 8.98 -15.75 4.73
C ALA A 100 8.60 -16.13 3.30
N TYR A 101 8.03 -15.21 2.51
CA TYR A 101 7.70 -15.41 1.11
C TYR A 101 8.94 -15.66 0.23
N GLU A 102 10.02 -14.89 0.45
CA GLU A 102 11.28 -15.02 -0.28
C GLU A 102 11.96 -16.38 -0.07
N ILE A 103 11.89 -16.93 1.15
CA ILE A 103 12.52 -18.23 1.48
C ILE A 103 11.64 -19.45 1.17
N ALA A 104 10.38 -19.26 0.78
CA ALA A 104 9.47 -20.35 0.47
C ALA A 104 10.00 -21.18 -0.71
N SER A 105 10.16 -22.49 -0.53
CA SER A 105 10.77 -23.36 -1.54
C SER A 105 9.76 -23.94 -2.55
N ASN A 106 8.46 -23.90 -2.27
CA ASN A 106 7.41 -24.43 -3.14
C ASN A 106 6.31 -23.38 -3.42
N ASN A 107 5.62 -23.56 -4.53
CA ASN A 107 4.59 -22.63 -4.98
C ASN A 107 3.30 -22.72 -4.15
N ASP A 108 3.00 -23.88 -3.57
CA ASP A 108 1.80 -24.08 -2.75
C ASP A 108 1.86 -23.20 -1.49
N ILE A 109 3.00 -23.15 -0.81
CA ILE A 109 3.20 -22.28 0.36
C ILE A 109 3.26 -20.81 -0.06
N ARG A 110 3.89 -20.48 -1.20
CA ARG A 110 3.87 -19.11 -1.73
C ARG A 110 2.46 -18.63 -2.01
N SER A 111 1.59 -19.49 -2.53
CA SER A 111 0.20 -19.14 -2.84
C SER A 111 -0.60 -18.69 -1.62
N LEU A 112 -0.24 -19.16 -0.42
CA LEU A 112 -0.85 -18.71 0.85
C LEU A 112 -0.57 -17.24 1.15
N PHE A 113 0.49 -16.67 0.57
CA PHE A 113 0.84 -15.26 0.70
C PHE A 113 0.01 -14.36 -0.23
N HIS A 114 -0.77 -14.93 -1.15
CA HIS A 114 -1.59 -14.16 -2.07
C HIS A 114 -2.89 -13.69 -1.40
N ARG A 115 -3.47 -12.60 -1.90
CA ARG A 115 -4.85 -12.19 -1.52
C ARG A 115 -5.84 -13.18 -2.11
N SER A 116 -7.06 -13.20 -1.56
CA SER A 116 -8.16 -13.86 -2.28
C SER A 116 -8.46 -13.14 -3.60
N ILE A 117 -9.00 -13.87 -4.57
CA ILE A 117 -9.32 -13.32 -5.91
C ILE A 117 -10.30 -12.15 -5.78
N ASP A 118 -11.35 -12.27 -4.95
CA ASP A 118 -12.35 -11.22 -4.78
C ASP A 118 -11.75 -9.91 -4.22
N GLU A 119 -10.82 -10.01 -3.27
CA GLU A 119 -10.12 -8.86 -2.70
C GLU A 119 -9.19 -8.20 -3.72
N SER A 120 -8.44 -9.01 -4.47
CA SER A 120 -7.48 -8.56 -5.46
C SER A 120 -8.15 -7.82 -6.63
N GLN A 121 -9.31 -8.28 -7.09
CA GLN A 121 -10.13 -7.58 -8.10
C GLN A 121 -10.51 -6.18 -7.64
N SER A 122 -10.85 -6.00 -6.35
CA SER A 122 -11.19 -4.67 -5.84
C SER A 122 -10.01 -3.70 -5.83
N ARG A 123 -8.76 -4.19 -5.83
CA ARG A 123 -7.56 -3.38 -5.61
C ARG A 123 -6.98 -2.80 -6.89
N PHE A 124 -6.95 -3.62 -7.94
CA PHE A 124 -6.34 -3.25 -9.23
C PHE A 124 -7.37 -2.96 -10.32
N ILE A 125 -8.68 -3.01 -10.02
CA ILE A 125 -9.79 -2.61 -10.91
C ILE A 125 -10.51 -1.39 -10.35
N ASP A 126 -10.79 -0.43 -11.24
CA ASP A 126 -11.85 0.56 -11.03
C ASP A 126 -13.04 0.26 -11.94
N GLN A 127 -14.26 0.44 -11.42
CA GLN A 127 -15.49 0.33 -12.21
C GLN A 127 -15.85 1.64 -12.93
N ASN A 128 -15.25 2.78 -12.53
CA ASN A 128 -15.52 4.08 -13.12
C ASN A 128 -14.24 4.92 -13.23
N ILE A 129 -13.69 4.99 -14.44
CA ILE A 129 -12.46 5.74 -14.73
C ILE A 129 -12.54 7.22 -14.37
N ASN A 130 -13.72 7.84 -14.40
CA ASN A 130 -13.89 9.28 -14.13
C ASN A 130 -13.63 9.65 -12.65
N GLN A 131 -13.68 8.66 -11.74
CA GLN A 131 -13.30 8.85 -10.35
C GLN A 131 -11.78 8.72 -10.16
N THR A 132 -11.09 7.98 -11.04
CA THR A 132 -9.66 7.69 -10.92
C THR A 132 -8.80 8.65 -11.72
N LEU A 133 -9.17 8.93 -12.97
CA LEU A 133 -8.43 9.81 -13.88
C LEU A 133 -9.32 10.95 -14.35
N LYS A 134 -8.75 12.15 -14.43
CA LYS A 134 -9.37 13.31 -15.08
C LYS A 134 -8.57 13.70 -16.31
N ILE A 135 -9.26 13.84 -17.43
CA ILE A 135 -8.71 14.47 -18.63
C ILE A 135 -8.91 15.98 -18.49
N LEU A 136 -7.81 16.71 -18.58
CA LEU A 136 -7.76 18.17 -18.57
C LEU A 136 -7.40 18.64 -19.98
N ASP A 137 -8.23 19.47 -20.60
CA ASP A 137 -7.86 20.18 -21.81
C ASP A 137 -7.46 21.62 -21.42
N LEU A 138 -6.17 21.92 -21.54
CA LEU A 138 -5.61 23.21 -21.16
C LEU A 138 -6.08 24.38 -22.06
N ASN A 139 -6.80 24.10 -23.15
CA ASN A 139 -7.34 25.11 -24.05
C ASN A 139 -8.84 25.45 -23.80
N TYR A 140 -9.58 24.62 -23.05
CA TYR A 140 -11.02 24.80 -22.84
C TYR A 140 -11.31 25.51 -21.50
N ASN A 141 -11.74 26.77 -21.60
CA ASN A 141 -12.27 27.54 -20.47
C ASN A 141 -13.66 27.03 -20.08
N THR A 142 -13.77 26.34 -18.96
CA THR A 142 -15.04 26.14 -18.25
C THR A 142 -14.85 26.41 -16.76
N HIS A 143 -15.69 27.32 -16.26
CA HIS A 143 -15.86 27.97 -14.94
C HIS A 143 -15.56 27.23 -13.61
N ASP A 144 -14.54 26.38 -13.52
CA ASP A 144 -13.92 26.01 -12.25
C ASP A 144 -12.41 26.30 -12.33
N GLN A 145 -12.04 27.56 -12.06
CA GLN A 145 -10.71 28.12 -12.35
C GLN A 145 -9.86 28.34 -11.09
N VAL A 146 -8.60 27.87 -11.13
CA VAL A 146 -7.48 28.37 -10.28
C VAL A 146 -6.20 28.36 -11.11
N VAL A 147 -5.35 29.39 -10.95
CA VAL A 147 -4.30 29.89 -11.85
C VAL A 147 -2.82 29.53 -11.45
N TYR A 148 -1.88 29.07 -12.33
CA TYR A 148 -0.46 28.67 -12.01
C TYR A 148 0.68 28.69 -13.12
N ASP A 149 1.52 29.71 -13.23
CA ASP A 149 2.51 29.88 -14.32
C ASP A 149 3.79 28.96 -14.44
N ASN A 150 3.94 27.79 -13.76
CA ASN A 150 5.14 26.91 -13.89
C ASN A 150 4.95 25.41 -13.51
N ILE A 151 5.58 24.47 -14.25
CA ILE A 151 5.47 22.98 -14.11
C ILE A 151 6.27 22.36 -12.97
N ASN A 152 7.37 22.99 -12.55
CA ASN A 152 8.29 22.36 -11.61
C ASN A 152 7.67 22.14 -10.20
N ASP A 153 6.48 22.70 -9.93
CA ASP A 153 5.70 22.58 -8.68
C ASP A 153 4.31 21.94 -8.85
N ALA A 154 3.92 21.46 -10.05
CA ALA A 154 2.93 20.36 -10.12
C ALA A 154 3.44 19.14 -9.32
N ILE A 155 4.76 19.11 -9.12
CA ILE A 155 5.56 18.21 -8.29
C ILE A 155 5.51 18.58 -6.78
N GLU A 156 4.94 19.71 -6.35
CA GLU A 156 4.60 19.99 -4.93
C GLU A 156 3.10 19.82 -4.62
N SER A 157 2.36 19.09 -5.47
CA SER A 157 1.01 18.53 -5.25
C SER A 157 0.05 19.42 -4.42
N ARG A 158 -0.43 20.52 -5.01
CA ARG A 158 -1.52 21.45 -4.59
C ARG A 158 -1.55 21.98 -3.15
N TYR A 159 -1.52 21.11 -2.13
CA TYR A 159 -1.31 21.49 -0.74
C TYR A 159 0.12 21.94 -0.48
N MET A 160 1.15 21.26 -1.00
CA MET A 160 2.54 21.65 -0.72
C MET A 160 2.96 22.90 -1.48
N ALA A 161 2.40 23.22 -2.64
CA ALA A 161 2.67 24.47 -3.35
C ALA A 161 2.16 25.72 -2.61
N VAL A 162 0.94 25.68 -2.07
CA VAL A 162 0.38 26.76 -1.22
C VAL A 162 1.13 26.82 0.11
N PHE A 163 1.34 25.66 0.73
CA PHE A 163 2.15 25.51 1.94
C PHE A 163 3.57 26.05 1.75
N ASN A 164 4.21 25.80 0.60
CA ASN A 164 5.60 26.17 0.40
C ASN A 164 5.83 27.65 0.15
N ARG A 165 4.80 28.37 -0.28
CA ARG A 165 4.78 29.83 -0.35
C ARG A 165 4.56 30.51 1.01
N MET A 166 4.17 29.76 2.04
CA MET A 166 4.00 30.31 3.39
C MET A 166 5.36 30.57 4.07
N PRO A 167 5.46 31.59 4.94
CA PRO A 167 6.56 31.72 5.88
C PRO A 167 6.77 30.44 6.70
N ARG A 168 8.03 30.09 7.03
CA ARG A 168 8.38 28.85 7.76
C ARG A 168 7.55 28.62 9.03
N PHE A 169 7.22 29.67 9.76
CA PHE A 169 6.40 29.55 10.98
C PHE A 169 4.95 29.15 10.66
N LEU A 170 4.34 29.75 9.64
CA LEU A 170 2.98 29.38 9.17
C LEU A 170 2.96 27.98 8.56
N LYS A 171 4.02 27.57 7.84
CA LYS A 171 4.19 26.18 7.38
C LYS A 171 4.09 25.22 8.56
N ASN A 172 4.88 25.43 9.60
CA ASN A 172 4.89 24.50 10.72
C ASN A 172 3.52 24.45 11.43
N ILE A 173 2.85 25.60 11.59
CA ILE A 173 1.50 25.65 12.18
C ILE A 173 0.47 24.92 11.31
N VAL A 174 0.37 25.28 10.03
CA VAL A 174 -0.61 24.70 9.10
C VAL A 174 -0.37 23.20 8.93
N ARG A 175 0.88 22.75 8.88
CA ARG A 175 1.22 21.33 8.82
C ARG A 175 0.75 20.62 10.07
N THR A 176 1.09 21.15 11.24
CA THR A 176 0.74 20.52 12.53
C THR A 176 -0.78 20.42 12.67
N MET A 177 -1.52 21.48 12.34
CA MET A 177 -2.98 21.48 12.38
C MET A 177 -3.59 20.51 11.36
N THR A 178 -3.09 20.51 10.13
CA THR A 178 -3.55 19.61 9.06
C THR A 178 -3.28 18.15 9.42
N GLU A 179 -2.09 17.85 9.91
CA GLU A 179 -1.69 16.52 10.36
C GLU A 179 -2.57 16.04 11.51
N ALA A 180 -2.82 16.89 12.53
CA ALA A 180 -3.67 16.54 13.66
C ALA A 180 -5.11 16.23 13.24
N LYS A 181 -5.71 17.07 12.38
CA LYS A 181 -7.07 16.86 11.85
C LYS A 181 -7.16 15.59 11.00
N SER A 182 -6.22 15.42 10.07
CA SER A 182 -6.18 14.23 9.21
C SER A 182 -5.95 12.96 10.01
N LEU A 183 -5.11 12.99 11.05
CA LEU A 183 -4.92 11.87 11.96
C LEU A 183 -6.18 11.55 12.76
N GLN A 184 -6.93 12.56 13.21
CA GLN A 184 -8.20 12.36 13.91
C GLN A 184 -9.24 11.68 13.00
N ILE A 185 -9.40 12.15 11.77
CA ILE A 185 -10.31 11.53 10.79
C ILE A 185 -9.85 10.10 10.48
N PHE A 186 -8.54 9.89 10.28
CA PHE A 186 -8.00 8.57 9.99
C PHE A 186 -8.19 7.60 11.17
N LYS A 187 -8.06 8.06 12.43
CA LYS A 187 -8.42 7.28 13.62
C LYS A 187 -9.88 6.82 13.59
N MET A 188 -10.81 7.68 13.16
CA MET A 188 -12.21 7.33 13.05
C MET A 188 -12.45 6.28 11.96
N ILE A 189 -11.76 6.37 10.82
CA ILE A 189 -11.82 5.38 9.74
C ILE A 189 -11.32 4.02 10.25
N VAL A 190 -10.16 3.97 10.91
CA VAL A 190 -9.59 2.73 11.46
C VAL A 190 -10.52 2.12 12.51
N ALA A 191 -11.08 2.93 13.42
CA ALA A 191 -12.04 2.46 14.41
C ALA A 191 -13.34 1.92 13.78
N LYS A 192 -13.85 2.57 12.72
CA LYS A 192 -15.00 2.09 11.96
C LYS A 192 -14.71 0.71 11.36
N VAL A 193 -13.56 0.55 10.70
CA VAL A 193 -13.14 -0.75 10.13
C VAL A 193 -13.06 -1.81 11.22
N GLN A 194 -12.41 -1.52 12.36
CA GLN A 194 -12.31 -2.46 13.48
C GLN A 194 -13.67 -2.90 14.05
N ASN A 195 -14.67 -2.01 14.05
CA ASN A 195 -16.00 -2.31 14.60
C ASN A 195 -16.97 -2.96 13.59
N THR A 196 -16.68 -2.88 12.29
CA THR A 196 -17.61 -3.36 11.23
C THR A 196 -17.51 -4.86 10.99
N TYR A 197 -16.35 -5.45 11.25
CA TYR A 197 -16.10 -6.87 11.00
C TYR A 197 -16.07 -7.66 12.31
N ILE A 198 -16.46 -8.94 12.26
CA ILE A 198 -16.41 -9.85 13.41
C ILE A 198 -14.99 -9.83 14.01
N THR A 199 -14.90 -9.61 15.32
CA THR A 199 -13.64 -9.59 16.07
C THR A 199 -12.80 -10.85 15.78
N GLY A 200 -11.58 -10.68 15.27
CA GLY A 200 -10.59 -11.78 15.21
C GLY A 200 -10.19 -12.30 13.81
N THR A 201 -10.42 -11.56 12.72
CA THR A 201 -9.83 -11.88 11.42
C THR A 201 -8.37 -11.39 11.30
N ASP A 202 -7.60 -12.05 10.42
CA ASP A 202 -6.17 -11.83 10.10
C ASP A 202 -5.77 -10.34 10.06
N ASP A 203 -6.59 -9.54 9.38
CA ASP A 203 -6.34 -8.13 9.11
C ASP A 203 -6.62 -7.21 10.31
N GLN A 204 -7.50 -7.57 11.25
CA GLN A 204 -7.86 -6.66 12.36
C GLN A 204 -6.74 -6.50 13.39
N ILE A 205 -6.12 -7.62 13.79
CA ILE A 205 -5.02 -7.61 14.75
C ILE A 205 -3.85 -6.86 14.13
N LEU A 206 -3.50 -7.19 12.88
CA LEU A 206 -2.42 -6.52 12.16
C LEU A 206 -2.72 -5.03 11.96
N LEU A 207 -3.94 -4.67 11.55
CA LEU A 207 -4.43 -3.29 11.40
C LEU A 207 -4.24 -2.50 12.70
N LYS A 208 -4.73 -3.02 13.82
CA LYS A 208 -4.64 -2.34 15.11
C LYS A 208 -3.18 -2.08 15.49
N ASN A 209 -2.35 -3.12 15.47
CA ASN A 209 -0.96 -2.99 15.92
C ASN A 209 -0.14 -2.10 14.98
N THR A 210 -0.30 -2.24 13.66
CA THR A 210 0.36 -1.36 12.68
C THR A 210 -0.07 0.09 12.86
N PHE A 211 -1.35 0.33 13.16
CA PHE A 211 -1.85 1.66 13.44
C PHE A 211 -1.29 2.26 14.73
N ASP A 212 -1.23 1.47 15.81
CA ASP A 212 -0.63 1.88 17.07
C ASP A 212 0.87 2.19 16.88
N ASP A 213 1.59 1.39 16.09
CA ASP A 213 2.98 1.64 15.71
C ASP A 213 3.15 2.91 14.90
N PHE A 214 2.26 3.18 13.93
CA PHE A 214 2.25 4.46 13.20
C PHE A 214 2.03 5.64 14.15
N VAL A 215 1.05 5.57 15.05
CA VAL A 215 0.74 6.65 15.98
C VAL A 215 1.92 6.93 16.92
N ARG A 216 2.58 5.87 17.39
CA ARG A 216 3.71 5.91 18.32
C ARG A 216 5.00 6.42 17.66
N THR A 217 5.34 5.88 16.50
CA THR A 217 6.64 6.11 15.84
C THR A 217 6.62 7.24 14.83
N LYS A 218 5.44 7.57 14.28
CA LYS A 218 5.26 8.48 13.14
C LYS A 218 5.99 8.03 11.86
N ASP A 219 6.41 6.77 11.79
CA ASP A 219 7.05 6.23 10.60
C ASP A 219 6.01 5.99 9.50
N ILE A 220 6.22 6.67 8.36
CA ILE A 220 5.35 6.60 7.18
C ILE A 220 5.25 5.19 6.60
N ASN A 221 6.23 4.31 6.80
CA ASN A 221 6.17 2.94 6.32
C ASN A 221 4.98 2.19 6.92
N HIS A 222 4.65 2.41 8.19
CA HIS A 222 3.45 1.85 8.83
C HIS A 222 2.17 2.40 8.16
N LEU A 223 2.14 3.70 7.85
CA LEU A 223 0.99 4.32 7.16
C LEU A 223 0.77 3.72 5.77
N ILE A 224 1.84 3.47 5.01
CA ILE A 224 1.76 2.84 3.69
C ILE A 224 1.40 1.35 3.83
N HIS A 225 1.97 0.63 4.82
CA HIS A 225 1.61 -0.76 5.10
C HIS A 225 0.11 -0.92 5.37
N LEU A 226 -0.46 -0.02 6.18
CA LEU A 226 -1.90 0.04 6.47
C LEU A 226 -2.76 0.12 5.21
N TYR A 227 -2.37 0.92 4.22
CA TYR A 227 -3.08 1.01 2.93
C TYR A 227 -3.07 -0.30 2.14
N THR A 228 -2.13 -1.19 2.43
CA THR A 228 -2.05 -2.50 1.81
C THR A 228 -2.93 -3.55 2.48
N LEU A 229 -3.63 -3.23 3.58
CA LEU A 229 -4.61 -4.14 4.20
C LEU A 229 -5.97 -4.02 3.49
N ASN A 230 -6.64 -5.16 3.25
CA ASN A 230 -7.82 -5.22 2.37
C ASN A 230 -8.98 -4.36 2.87
N ASP A 231 -9.36 -4.55 4.12
CA ASP A 231 -10.52 -3.88 4.71
C ASP A 231 -10.30 -2.38 4.84
N LEU A 232 -9.06 -1.98 5.19
CA LEU A 232 -8.71 -0.58 5.31
C LEU A 232 -8.64 0.10 3.93
N TYR A 233 -8.13 -0.58 2.90
CA TYR A 233 -8.12 -0.05 1.54
C TYR A 233 -9.53 0.34 1.06
N LYS A 234 -10.54 -0.53 1.28
CA LYS A 234 -11.94 -0.26 0.93
C LYS A 234 -12.46 0.99 1.66
N ALA A 235 -12.22 1.09 2.97
CA ALA A 235 -12.66 2.23 3.77
C ALA A 235 -11.93 3.54 3.42
N ILE A 236 -10.64 3.47 3.05
CA ILE A 236 -9.88 4.63 2.58
C ILE A 236 -10.45 5.15 1.26
N ARG A 237 -10.86 4.29 0.32
CA ARG A 237 -11.43 4.75 -0.96
C ARG A 237 -12.69 5.60 -0.79
N GLU A 238 -13.52 5.31 0.20
CA GLU A 238 -14.72 6.12 0.50
C GLU A 238 -14.37 7.49 1.13
N HIS A 239 -13.20 7.61 1.77
CA HIS A 239 -12.78 8.78 2.56
C HIS A 239 -11.29 9.15 2.36
N ALA A 240 -10.84 9.21 1.11
CA ALA A 240 -9.41 9.20 0.77
C ALA A 240 -8.61 10.42 1.24
N ASN A 241 -9.27 11.55 1.51
CA ASN A 241 -8.61 12.84 1.71
C ASN A 241 -7.69 12.87 2.95
N ALA A 242 -8.14 12.32 4.08
CA ALA A 242 -7.37 12.35 5.32
C ALA A 242 -6.10 11.50 5.23
N TYR A 243 -6.24 10.26 4.73
CA TYR A 243 -5.11 9.37 4.51
C TYR A 243 -4.12 9.93 3.49
N THR A 244 -4.61 10.37 2.32
CA THR A 244 -3.78 10.98 1.26
C THR A 244 -3.00 12.17 1.80
N THR A 245 -3.63 13.01 2.62
CA THR A 245 -2.96 14.17 3.23
C THR A 245 -1.80 13.75 4.14
N LEU A 246 -1.98 12.71 4.97
CA LEU A 246 -0.91 12.20 5.84
C LEU A 246 0.27 11.64 5.04
N VAL A 247 0.01 10.95 3.92
CA VAL A 247 1.05 10.48 3.00
C VAL A 247 1.78 11.66 2.37
N CYS A 248 1.05 12.61 1.77
CA CYS A 248 1.63 13.77 1.11
C CYS A 248 2.49 14.62 2.06
N LEU A 249 2.04 14.84 3.30
CA LEU A 249 2.81 15.58 4.32
C LEU A 249 4.17 14.93 4.62
N ASN A 250 4.30 13.61 4.43
CA ASN A 250 5.50 12.87 4.78
C ASN A 250 6.21 12.29 3.54
N LEU A 251 5.84 12.72 2.33
CA LEU A 251 6.31 12.16 1.06
C LEU A 251 7.84 12.23 0.89
N SER A 252 8.50 13.25 1.45
CA SER A 252 9.96 13.37 1.41
C SER A 252 10.69 12.21 2.09
N LEU A 253 10.06 11.57 3.09
CA LEU A 253 10.59 10.39 3.77
C LEU A 253 10.56 9.12 2.89
N LEU A 254 9.81 9.15 1.77
CA LEU A 254 9.76 8.06 0.78
C LEU A 254 10.65 8.32 -0.44
N SER A 255 11.60 9.25 -0.35
CA SER A 255 12.43 9.67 -1.49
C SER A 255 13.29 8.56 -2.10
N GLU A 256 13.69 7.55 -1.32
CA GLU A 256 14.42 6.37 -1.81
C GLU A 256 13.51 5.32 -2.49
N ARG A 257 12.19 5.51 -2.42
CA ARG A 257 11.18 4.62 -3.01
C ARG A 257 10.50 5.21 -4.25
N LYS A 258 11.09 6.24 -4.86
CA LYS A 258 10.58 6.81 -6.10
C LYS A 258 10.57 5.75 -7.19
N TYR A 259 9.42 5.55 -7.81
CA TYR A 259 9.29 4.56 -8.87
C TYR A 259 9.80 5.10 -10.21
N GLN A 260 10.48 4.23 -10.96
CA GLN A 260 10.87 4.40 -12.35
C GLN A 260 10.61 3.06 -13.05
N GLY A 261 10.01 3.09 -14.24
CA GLY A 261 9.64 1.89 -14.99
C GLY A 261 8.20 1.90 -15.45
N ILE A 262 7.66 0.72 -15.73
CA ILE A 262 6.30 0.53 -16.24
C ILE A 262 5.47 -0.17 -15.17
N CYS A 263 4.26 0.31 -14.92
CA CYS A 263 3.29 -0.40 -14.09
C CYS A 263 1.88 -0.34 -14.70
N TYR A 264 1.03 -1.23 -14.23
CA TYR A 264 -0.22 -1.59 -14.88
C TYR A 264 -1.40 -1.53 -13.93
N ARG A 265 -2.58 -1.16 -14.45
CA ARG A 265 -3.87 -1.19 -13.72
C ARG A 265 -4.99 -1.55 -14.69
N GLY A 266 -5.84 -2.49 -14.32
CA GLY A 266 -7.07 -2.79 -15.06
C GLY A 266 -8.17 -1.77 -14.73
N VAL A 267 -8.98 -1.38 -15.71
CA VAL A 267 -10.12 -0.49 -15.49
C VAL A 267 -11.27 -0.88 -16.41
N GLY A 268 -12.50 -0.86 -15.87
CA GLY A 268 -13.72 -0.91 -16.68
C GLY A 268 -14.01 0.45 -17.29
N MET A 269 -14.17 0.51 -18.61
CA MET A 269 -14.43 1.75 -19.35
C MET A 269 -15.53 1.57 -20.38
N THR A 270 -16.38 2.58 -20.56
CA THR A 270 -17.27 2.60 -21.72
C THR A 270 -16.49 2.93 -22.99
N ILE A 271 -17.05 2.63 -24.17
CA ILE A 271 -16.45 3.07 -25.45
C ILE A 271 -16.33 4.60 -25.52
N HIS A 272 -17.25 5.33 -24.87
CA HIS A 272 -17.18 6.79 -24.77
C HIS A 272 -15.97 7.23 -23.96
N ASP A 273 -15.70 6.57 -22.82
CA ASP A 273 -14.50 6.84 -22.03
C ASP A 273 -13.23 6.58 -22.85
N VAL A 274 -13.13 5.43 -23.53
CA VAL A 274 -11.98 5.10 -24.41
C VAL A 274 -11.80 6.15 -25.51
N SER A 275 -12.89 6.60 -26.13
CA SER A 275 -12.88 7.65 -27.15
C SER A 275 -12.30 8.98 -26.65
N ARG A 276 -12.49 9.31 -25.36
CA ARG A 276 -11.89 10.51 -24.75
C ARG A 276 -10.38 10.40 -24.62
N PHE A 277 -9.83 9.19 -24.44
CA PHE A 277 -8.38 8.98 -24.46
C PHE A 277 -7.80 9.05 -25.88
N TYR A 278 -8.53 8.58 -26.90
CA TYR A 278 -8.17 8.84 -28.29
C TYR A 278 -8.13 10.34 -28.62
N TYR A 279 -9.09 11.12 -28.12
CA TYR A 279 -9.06 12.58 -28.24
C TYR A 279 -7.85 13.18 -27.52
N ALA A 280 -7.62 12.80 -26.26
CA ALA A 280 -6.50 13.30 -25.46
C ALA A 280 -5.13 12.97 -26.09
N MET A 281 -4.99 11.83 -26.77
CA MET A 281 -3.79 11.46 -27.51
C MET A 281 -3.52 12.37 -28.71
N LYS A 282 -4.56 12.80 -29.41
CA LYS A 282 -4.45 13.68 -30.60
C LYS A 282 -4.28 15.15 -30.23
N THR A 283 -4.70 15.54 -29.03
CA THR A 283 -4.73 16.93 -28.57
C THR A 283 -3.50 17.25 -27.72
N SER A 284 -2.60 18.09 -28.24
CA SER A 284 -1.33 18.42 -27.57
C SER A 284 -1.48 19.14 -26.22
N SER A 285 -2.63 19.78 -25.98
CA SER A 285 -2.99 20.46 -24.72
C SER A 285 -3.60 19.53 -23.67
N SER A 286 -3.90 18.28 -24.03
CA SER A 286 -4.53 17.35 -23.10
C SER A 286 -3.52 16.76 -22.11
N VAL A 287 -3.93 16.71 -20.84
CA VAL A 287 -3.18 16.11 -19.73
C VAL A 287 -4.11 15.21 -18.94
N ILE A 288 -3.61 14.07 -18.49
CA ILE A 288 -4.32 13.13 -17.62
C ILE A 288 -3.81 13.33 -16.20
N GLU A 289 -4.72 13.52 -15.25
CA GLU A 289 -4.44 13.69 -13.82
C GLU A 289 -5.04 12.54 -13.01
N THR A 290 -4.27 11.91 -12.13
CA THR A 290 -4.81 10.96 -11.14
C THR A 290 -5.56 11.71 -10.04
N ARG A 291 -6.75 11.25 -9.67
CA ARG A 291 -7.61 11.89 -8.66
C ARG A 291 -7.55 11.21 -7.30
N ASN A 292 -7.31 9.91 -7.30
CA ASN A 292 -7.28 9.06 -6.12
C ASN A 292 -5.94 8.31 -6.03
N LEU A 293 -5.70 7.69 -4.88
CA LEU A 293 -4.61 6.73 -4.70
C LEU A 293 -4.86 5.52 -5.59
N SER A 294 -3.92 5.24 -6.50
CA SER A 294 -4.04 4.15 -7.46
C SER A 294 -2.96 3.10 -7.19
N SER A 295 -3.38 1.94 -6.65
CA SER A 295 -2.55 0.74 -6.64
C SER A 295 -2.33 0.24 -8.06
N THR A 296 -1.08 0.02 -8.45
CA THR A 296 -0.70 -0.54 -9.75
C THR A 296 0.27 -1.68 -9.52
N SER A 297 0.48 -2.55 -10.51
CA SER A 297 1.44 -3.65 -10.41
C SER A 297 2.55 -3.49 -11.45
N LYS A 298 3.79 -3.85 -11.12
CA LYS A 298 4.86 -4.02 -12.12
C LYS A 298 4.61 -5.24 -13.01
N ASN A 299 3.79 -6.18 -12.56
CA ASN A 299 3.49 -7.41 -13.26
C ASN A 299 2.21 -7.27 -14.10
N LYS A 300 2.35 -7.30 -15.43
CA LYS A 300 1.20 -7.22 -16.35
C LYS A 300 0.16 -8.30 -16.05
N ILE A 301 0.59 -9.53 -15.74
CA ILE A 301 -0.31 -10.66 -15.50
C ILE A 301 -1.16 -10.43 -14.25
N VAL A 302 -0.56 -9.88 -13.18
CA VAL A 302 -1.29 -9.52 -11.95
C VAL A 302 -2.38 -8.51 -12.31
N SER A 303 -2.07 -7.46 -13.07
CA SER A 303 -3.07 -6.48 -13.48
C SER A 303 -4.13 -7.01 -14.47
N SER A 304 -3.81 -8.00 -15.30
CA SER A 304 -4.73 -8.56 -16.31
C SER A 304 -5.64 -9.66 -15.75
N ILE A 305 -5.15 -10.49 -14.82
CA ILE A 305 -5.99 -11.41 -14.04
C ILE A 305 -7.04 -10.60 -13.27
N TYR A 306 -6.62 -9.43 -12.78
CA TYR A 306 -7.48 -8.44 -12.15
C TYR A 306 -7.90 -7.36 -13.15
N SER A 307 -8.08 -7.63 -14.44
CA SER A 307 -8.89 -6.78 -15.34
C SER A 307 -10.24 -7.46 -15.63
N GLY A 308 -10.39 -8.69 -15.13
CA GLY A 308 -11.51 -9.59 -15.34
C GLY A 308 -12.82 -9.09 -14.75
N PHE A 309 -13.49 -8.20 -15.49
CA PHE A 309 -14.89 -8.47 -15.76
C PHE A 309 -14.91 -9.83 -16.46
N GLY A 310 -15.27 -10.88 -15.73
CA GLY A 310 -15.65 -12.13 -16.36
C GLY A 310 -16.69 -11.86 -17.45
N ALA A 311 -16.95 -12.83 -18.32
CA ALA A 311 -17.93 -12.75 -19.40
C ALA A 311 -19.38 -12.37 -18.98
N SER A 312 -19.63 -11.94 -17.74
CA SER A 312 -20.78 -11.16 -17.33
C SER A 312 -20.74 -9.77 -17.97
N ARG A 313 -21.37 -9.70 -19.14
CA ARG A 313 -21.81 -8.47 -19.80
C ARG A 313 -22.59 -7.59 -18.83
N LEU A 314 -21.94 -6.63 -18.19
CA LEU A 314 -22.55 -5.31 -18.07
C LEU A 314 -22.42 -4.73 -19.46
N ASP A 315 -23.51 -4.72 -20.23
CA ASP A 315 -23.56 -4.65 -21.71
C ASP A 315 -22.78 -3.50 -22.40
N ASN A 316 -22.07 -2.63 -21.68
CA ASN A 316 -21.37 -1.45 -22.21
C ASN A 316 -19.97 -1.17 -21.62
N LEU A 317 -19.39 -2.05 -20.78
CA LEU A 317 -18.04 -1.83 -20.22
C LEU A 317 -17.00 -2.77 -20.85
N TYR A 318 -15.93 -2.18 -21.34
CA TYR A 318 -14.73 -2.83 -21.85
C TYR A 318 -13.70 -2.97 -20.73
N SER A 319 -13.01 -4.11 -20.66
CA SER A 319 -11.79 -4.23 -19.86
C SER A 319 -10.66 -3.49 -20.57
N VAL A 320 -10.05 -2.52 -19.88
CA VAL A 320 -8.97 -1.69 -20.40
C VAL A 320 -7.75 -1.79 -19.52
N LEU A 321 -6.60 -2.02 -20.12
CA LEU A 321 -5.32 -2.00 -19.42
C LEU A 321 -4.70 -0.60 -19.50
N LEU A 322 -4.55 0.05 -18.36
CA LEU A 322 -3.74 1.27 -18.25
C LEU A 322 -2.27 0.89 -18.07
N VAL A 323 -1.42 1.44 -18.93
CA VAL A 323 0.04 1.25 -18.90
C VAL A 323 0.68 2.58 -18.51
N PHE A 324 1.13 2.70 -17.26
CA PHE A 324 1.81 3.89 -16.76
C PHE A 324 3.31 3.76 -16.97
N GLU A 325 3.90 4.73 -17.67
CA GLU A 325 5.33 4.74 -17.96
C GLU A 325 6.01 5.91 -17.23
N PHE A 326 6.94 5.59 -16.33
CA PHE A 326 7.76 6.55 -15.60
C PHE A 326 9.19 6.52 -16.14
N SER A 327 9.48 7.36 -17.15
CA SER A 327 10.81 7.41 -17.77
C SER A 327 11.92 7.95 -16.83
N LYS A 328 11.54 8.58 -15.71
CA LYS A 328 12.43 9.08 -14.65
C LYS A 328 11.82 8.75 -13.27
N PRO A 329 12.62 8.69 -12.19
CA PRO A 329 12.12 8.50 -10.84
C PRO A 329 11.09 9.58 -10.47
N CYS A 330 9.87 9.17 -10.13
CA CYS A 330 8.76 10.06 -9.84
C CYS A 330 8.45 10.08 -8.34
N SER A 331 8.36 11.27 -7.75
CA SER A 331 8.04 11.42 -6.30
C SER A 331 6.64 11.01 -5.94
N THR A 332 5.70 11.05 -6.89
CA THR A 332 4.29 10.72 -6.68
C THR A 332 3.96 9.29 -7.12
N ALA A 333 4.96 8.48 -7.46
CA ALA A 333 4.83 7.04 -7.66
C ALA A 333 5.78 6.34 -6.70
N ILE A 334 5.24 5.54 -5.79
CA ILE A 334 5.98 4.95 -4.67
C ILE A 334 6.08 3.44 -4.89
N ASP A 335 7.31 2.92 -4.93
CA ASP A 335 7.61 1.50 -5.02
C ASP A 335 7.43 0.83 -3.65
N LEU A 336 6.43 -0.05 -3.55
CA LEU A 336 6.11 -0.76 -2.30
C LEU A 336 6.82 -2.11 -2.19
N THR A 337 7.55 -2.51 -3.23
CA THR A 337 8.31 -3.76 -3.27
C THR A 337 9.61 -3.65 -2.48
N ARG A 338 10.33 -4.78 -2.37
CA ARG A 338 11.71 -4.77 -1.89
C ARG A 338 12.58 -4.06 -2.92
N VAL A 339 13.29 -3.02 -2.48
CA VAL A 339 14.25 -2.29 -3.31
C VAL A 339 15.68 -2.72 -2.98
N SER A 340 15.97 -2.97 -1.70
CA SER A 340 17.28 -3.47 -1.23
C SER A 340 17.14 -4.06 0.18
N ASP A 341 18.22 -4.60 0.74
CA ASP A 341 18.24 -5.09 2.13
C ASP A 341 17.93 -4.00 3.17
N ARG A 342 18.15 -2.72 2.82
CA ARG A 342 17.83 -1.57 3.68
C ARG A 342 16.43 -1.01 3.43
N LEU A 343 15.79 -1.43 2.34
CA LEU A 343 14.46 -1.00 1.89
C LEU A 343 13.62 -2.25 1.60
N PRO A 344 13.19 -2.97 2.65
CA PRO A 344 12.35 -4.16 2.49
C PRO A 344 10.99 -3.80 1.89
N THR A 345 10.21 -4.81 1.49
CA THR A 345 8.84 -4.60 1.03
C THR A 345 8.00 -3.92 2.12
N ILE A 346 7.13 -2.99 1.71
CA ILE A 346 6.11 -2.38 2.59
C ILE A 346 4.75 -3.04 2.35
N SER A 347 4.51 -3.56 1.13
CA SER A 347 3.23 -4.18 0.81
C SER A 347 3.12 -5.54 1.48
N GLN A 348 2.00 -5.75 2.18
CA GLN A 348 1.66 -7.03 2.81
C GLN A 348 1.61 -8.21 1.82
N PHE A 349 1.59 -7.93 0.51
CA PHE A 349 1.46 -8.92 -0.56
C PHE A 349 2.56 -8.72 -1.61
N GLU A 350 3.74 -9.25 -1.30
CA GLU A 350 4.98 -9.04 -2.06
C GLU A 350 4.87 -9.43 -3.55
N HIS A 351 4.17 -10.53 -3.85
CA HIS A 351 3.96 -11.03 -5.21
C HIS A 351 3.19 -10.07 -6.13
N GLU A 352 2.45 -9.10 -5.58
CA GLU A 352 1.67 -8.14 -6.38
C GLU A 352 2.56 -7.09 -7.06
N GLU A 353 3.83 -7.00 -6.64
CA GLU A 353 4.80 -6.04 -7.14
C GLU A 353 4.23 -4.61 -7.19
N GLU A 354 3.62 -4.19 -6.08
CA GLU A 354 2.78 -3.00 -6.07
C GLU A 354 3.58 -1.70 -6.18
N VAL A 355 3.07 -0.80 -7.02
CA VAL A 355 3.45 0.61 -7.09
C VAL A 355 2.23 1.48 -6.79
N LEU A 356 2.35 2.38 -5.83
CA LEU A 356 1.29 3.31 -5.45
C LEU A 356 1.47 4.64 -6.18
N ILE A 357 0.53 4.98 -7.07
CA ILE A 357 0.48 6.29 -7.72
C ILE A 357 -0.42 7.22 -6.90
N LEU A 358 0.12 8.36 -6.48
CA LEU A 358 -0.61 9.36 -5.71
C LEU A 358 -1.52 10.22 -6.60
N PRO A 359 -2.56 10.86 -6.04
CA PRO A 359 -3.30 11.92 -6.70
C PRO A 359 -2.39 13.03 -7.23
N TYR A 360 -2.87 13.72 -8.26
CA TYR A 360 -2.19 14.81 -8.97
C TYR A 360 -0.93 14.39 -9.74
N THR A 361 -0.73 13.09 -9.96
CA THR A 361 0.29 12.60 -10.89
C THR A 361 -0.21 12.83 -12.32
N LEU A 362 0.63 13.48 -13.13
CA LEU A 362 0.28 13.91 -14.47
C LEU A 362 0.87 12.98 -15.53
N PHE A 363 0.09 12.73 -16.57
CA PHE A 363 0.45 11.89 -17.71
C PHE A 363 0.00 12.50 -19.03
N LYS A 364 0.66 12.10 -20.11
CA LYS A 364 0.17 12.26 -21.48
C LYS A 364 -0.22 10.90 -22.05
N VAL A 365 -1.30 10.88 -22.82
CA VAL A 365 -1.66 9.69 -23.59
C VAL A 365 -0.74 9.62 -24.81
N THR A 366 0.12 8.60 -24.88
CA THR A 366 1.06 8.43 -26.00
C THR A 366 0.53 7.45 -27.03
N ARG A 367 -0.27 6.48 -26.60
CA ARG A 367 -0.81 5.43 -27.47
C ARG A 367 -2.09 4.85 -26.88
N VAL A 368 -3.03 4.51 -27.75
CA VAL A 368 -4.21 3.68 -27.43
C VAL A 368 -4.23 2.55 -28.46
N THR A 369 -4.24 1.29 -28.01
CA THR A 369 -4.28 0.10 -28.86
C THR A 369 -5.53 -0.72 -28.58
N GLU A 370 -6.00 -1.43 -29.61
CA GLU A 370 -7.07 -2.43 -29.53
C GLU A 370 -6.41 -3.81 -29.69
N GLU A 371 -6.58 -4.72 -28.73
CA GLU A 371 -6.07 -6.09 -28.83
C GLU A 371 -7.23 -7.05 -29.10
N THR A 372 -7.03 -8.01 -30.01
CA THR A 372 -8.11 -8.84 -30.58
C THR A 372 -8.58 -9.97 -29.67
N ASP A 373 -7.88 -10.29 -28.58
CA ASP A 373 -8.22 -11.39 -27.69
C ASP A 373 -8.09 -10.99 -26.21
N ILE A 374 -9.22 -11.08 -25.49
CA ILE A 374 -9.39 -11.03 -24.02
C ILE A 374 -9.26 -9.63 -23.37
N GLU A 375 -8.43 -8.70 -23.88
CA GLU A 375 -8.36 -7.31 -23.39
C GLU A 375 -8.61 -6.31 -24.53
N PRO A 376 -9.83 -5.79 -24.70
CA PRO A 376 -10.17 -5.04 -25.91
C PRO A 376 -9.38 -3.73 -26.08
N PHE A 377 -8.79 -3.13 -25.02
CA PHE A 377 -7.96 -1.93 -25.18
C PHE A 377 -6.78 -1.83 -24.19
N SER A 378 -5.67 -1.23 -24.65
CA SER A 378 -4.58 -0.74 -23.80
C SER A 378 -4.33 0.75 -24.01
N ILE A 379 -4.21 1.51 -22.91
CA ILE A 379 -3.95 2.96 -22.92
C ILE A 379 -2.59 3.23 -22.28
N TYR A 380 -1.66 3.81 -23.05
CA TYR A 380 -0.31 4.12 -22.62
C TYR A 380 -0.24 5.58 -22.14
N LEU A 381 0.14 5.74 -20.87
CA LEU A 381 0.20 6.98 -20.14
C LEU A 381 1.65 7.27 -19.76
N GLN A 382 2.29 8.19 -20.47
CA GLN A 382 3.67 8.58 -20.16
C GLN A 382 3.68 9.69 -19.11
N ASN A 383 4.35 9.43 -17.99
CA ASN A 383 4.63 10.44 -16.98
C ASN A 383 5.60 11.47 -17.58
N GLY A 384 5.25 12.76 -17.52
CA GLY A 384 6.05 13.79 -18.13
C GLY A 384 5.76 15.19 -17.60
N THR A 385 6.73 16.09 -17.78
CA THR A 385 6.57 17.52 -17.56
C THR A 385 5.56 18.07 -18.55
N VAL A 386 4.46 18.65 -18.07
CA VAL A 386 3.50 19.39 -18.92
C VAL A 386 4.25 20.57 -19.61
N PRO A 387 3.89 21.04 -20.81
CA PRO A 387 4.53 22.22 -21.41
C PRO A 387 4.11 23.53 -20.71
N LYS A 388 5.08 24.41 -20.39
CA LYS A 388 4.86 25.67 -19.66
C LYS A 388 3.86 26.61 -20.34
N GLN A 389 3.82 26.61 -21.66
CA GLN A 389 2.91 27.45 -22.45
C GLN A 389 1.43 27.06 -22.31
N SER A 390 1.16 25.76 -22.20
CA SER A 390 -0.21 25.24 -22.03
C SER A 390 -0.76 25.54 -20.63
N LEU A 391 0.13 25.65 -19.64
CA LEU A 391 -0.20 26.17 -18.31
C LEU A 391 -0.53 27.67 -18.39
N ILE A 392 0.34 28.52 -18.93
CA ILE A 392 0.17 30.00 -18.96
C ILE A 392 -1.18 30.45 -19.55
N ASN A 393 -1.74 29.76 -20.55
CA ASN A 393 -3.05 30.12 -21.13
C ASN A 393 -4.24 29.76 -20.23
N PHE A 394 -4.11 28.73 -19.39
CA PHE A 394 -5.11 28.34 -18.39
C PHE A 394 -5.18 29.34 -17.22
N PHE A 395 -4.24 30.31 -17.18
CA PHE A 395 -3.80 31.05 -16.00
C PHE A 395 -3.92 32.57 -16.09
N ARG A 396 -4.77 33.07 -16.98
CA ARG A 396 -5.11 34.50 -16.98
C ARG A 396 -6.22 34.81 -15.98
N MET A 397 -5.87 35.22 -14.76
CA MET A 397 -6.70 36.12 -13.95
C MET A 397 -6.10 37.53 -13.99
N LYS A 398 -6.95 38.54 -14.08
CA LYS A 398 -6.50 39.94 -14.08
C LYS A 398 -6.34 40.41 -12.62
N PRO A 399 -5.45 41.37 -12.36
CA PRO A 399 -5.28 41.97 -11.01
C PRO A 399 -6.57 42.55 -10.41
N GLU A 400 -7.61 42.75 -11.21
CA GLU A 400 -8.91 43.33 -10.86
C GLU A 400 -9.80 42.37 -10.04
N ASP A 401 -9.52 41.06 -10.04
CA ASP A 401 -10.33 40.01 -9.39
C ASP A 401 -9.98 39.78 -7.91
N ILE A 402 -9.09 40.60 -7.34
CA ILE A 402 -8.72 40.58 -5.91
C ILE A 402 -9.19 41.90 -5.28
N LYS A 403 -10.48 42.00 -4.99
CA LYS A 403 -11.04 42.97 -4.04
C LYS A 403 -12.10 42.33 -3.16
#